data_AF-A0AB74M801-F1
#
_entry.id   AF-A0AB74M801-F1
#
_cell.length_a   1.000
_cell.length_b   1.000
_cell.length_c   1.000
_cell.angle_alpha   90.00
_cell.angle_beta   90.00
_cell.angle_gamma   90.00
#
_symmetry.space_group_name_H-M   'P 1'
#
loop_
_entity.id
_entity.type
_entity.pdbx_description
1 polymer ?
#
loop_
_entity_poly.entity_id
_entity_poly.type
_entity_poly.pdbx_seq_one_letter_code
_entity_poly.pdbx_strand_id
1 'polypeptide(L)'
;MKHTDIRAAVLDALEQHEHGATLFDGRPVVFDEEDFPAIAVYLTDAEYTGEELDADTWRATLHIEVFLPAQVPDSELDQWMESRIYPAMT
;
A
#
# COMPACT_ATOMS: atom_id res chain seq x y z
N MET A 1 0.18 -0.79 17.47
CA MET A 1 -0.01 -2.23 17.13
C MET A 1 0.83 -2.44 15.91
N LYS A 2 1.78 -3.39 15.87
CA LYS A 2 2.84 -3.40 14.84
C LYS A 2 2.33 -3.30 13.40
N HIS A 3 1.20 -3.93 13.08
CA HIS A 3 0.57 -3.80 11.76
C HIS A 3 0.19 -2.36 11.42
N THR A 4 -0.44 -1.64 12.34
CA THR A 4 -0.79 -0.22 12.16
C THR A 4 0.47 0.63 11.99
N ASP A 5 1.50 0.37 12.80
CA ASP A 5 2.74 1.15 12.76
C ASP A 5 3.49 0.95 11.42
N ILE A 6 3.46 -0.27 10.86
CA ILE A 6 4.02 -0.57 9.53
C ILE A 6 3.28 0.20 8.44
N ARG A 7 1.94 0.13 8.42
CA ARG A 7 1.14 0.79 7.38
C ARG A 7 1.21 2.31 7.47
N ALA A 8 1.20 2.86 8.69
CA ALA A 8 1.39 4.29 8.92
C ALA A 8 2.74 4.78 8.37
N ALA A 9 3.84 4.06 8.62
CA ALA A 9 5.15 4.45 8.10
C ALA A 9 5.21 4.51 6.57
N VAL A 10 4.51 3.59 5.88
CA VAL A 10 4.41 3.56 4.42
C VAL A 10 3.53 4.71 3.92
N LEU A 11 2.38 4.94 4.56
CA LEU A 11 1.48 6.05 4.23
C LEU A 11 2.19 7.40 4.40
N ASP A 12 2.89 7.60 5.51
CA ASP A 12 3.68 8.81 5.78
C ASP A 12 4.75 9.05 4.70
N ALA A 13 5.42 7.99 4.24
CA ALA A 13 6.39 8.08 3.16
C ALA A 13 5.74 8.44 1.81
N LEU A 14 4.59 7.84 1.51
CA LEU A 14 3.80 8.15 0.31
C LEU A 14 3.29 9.59 0.33
N GLU A 15 2.78 10.08 1.47
CA GLU A 15 2.30 11.46 1.63
C GLU A 15 3.40 12.50 1.37
N GLN A 16 4.68 12.16 1.59
CA GLN A 16 5.80 13.07 1.34
C GLN A 16 6.23 13.13 -0.13
N HIS A 17 5.96 12.06 -0.90
CA HIS A 17 6.39 11.93 -2.30
C HIS A 17 5.25 12.19 -3.29
N GLU A 18 4.02 11.91 -2.86
CA GLU A 18 2.82 11.97 -3.69
C GLU A 18 1.82 12.96 -3.08
N HIS A 19 1.31 13.83 -3.94
CA HIS A 19 0.24 14.74 -3.60
C HIS A 19 -0.79 14.71 -4.72
N GLY A 20 -1.95 14.13 -4.45
CA GLY A 20 -3.07 14.11 -5.39
C GLY A 20 -3.81 12.79 -5.47
N ALA A 21 -3.30 11.73 -4.83
CA ALA A 21 -4.04 10.48 -4.66
C ALA A 21 -4.77 10.42 -3.31
N THR A 22 -5.89 9.71 -3.30
CA THR A 22 -6.60 9.34 -2.07
C THR A 22 -5.90 8.15 -1.45
N LEU A 23 -5.41 8.30 -0.21
CA LEU A 23 -4.71 7.23 0.51
C LEU A 23 -5.66 6.46 1.43
N PHE A 24 -5.59 5.13 1.38
CA PHE A 24 -6.40 4.23 2.21
C PHE A 24 -5.55 3.36 3.14
N ASP A 25 -5.87 3.36 4.43
CA ASP A 25 -5.32 2.44 5.43
C ASP A 25 -6.14 1.14 5.49
N GLY A 26 -5.79 0.18 4.63
CA GLY A 26 -6.58 -1.02 4.37
C GLY A 26 -7.07 -1.08 2.93
N ARG A 27 -7.47 -2.28 2.48
CA ARG A 27 -8.01 -2.46 1.13
C ARG A 27 -9.49 -2.06 1.07
N PRO A 28 -9.86 -1.00 0.34
CA PRO A 28 -11.27 -0.62 0.17
C PRO A 28 -12.03 -1.67 -0.65
N VAL A 29 -13.33 -1.81 -0.36
CA VAL A 29 -14.23 -2.74 -1.07
C VAL A 29 -15.04 -2.01 -2.17
N VAL A 30 -15.24 -0.71 -1.99
CA VAL A 30 -16.01 0.16 -2.89
C VAL A 30 -15.20 1.45 -3.07
N PHE A 31 -15.25 2.02 -4.28
CA PHE A 31 -14.65 3.30 -4.64
C PHE A 31 -15.75 4.22 -5.19
N ASP A 32 -15.64 5.50 -4.86
CA ASP A 32 -16.35 6.58 -5.55
C ASP A 32 -15.47 7.13 -6.69
N GLU A 33 -16.07 7.73 -7.72
CA GLU A 33 -15.30 8.28 -8.85
C GLU A 33 -14.32 9.38 -8.43
N GLU A 34 -14.64 10.09 -7.34
CA GLU A 34 -13.82 11.16 -6.77
C GLU A 34 -12.58 10.63 -6.01
N ASP A 35 -12.55 9.34 -5.67
CA ASP A 35 -11.41 8.74 -4.97
C ASP A 35 -10.21 8.55 -5.89
N PHE A 36 -10.42 8.49 -7.21
CA PHE A 36 -9.35 8.22 -8.17
C PHE A 36 -8.51 9.48 -8.48
N PRO A 37 -7.17 9.37 -8.52
CA PRO A 37 -6.36 8.15 -8.31
C PRO A 37 -6.30 7.76 -6.83
N ALA A 38 -6.44 6.47 -6.53
CA ALA A 38 -6.44 5.97 -5.15
C ALA A 38 -5.25 5.04 -4.90
N ILE A 39 -4.71 5.04 -3.68
CA ILE A 39 -3.65 4.15 -3.25
C ILE A 39 -4.06 3.49 -1.93
N ALA A 40 -4.02 2.16 -1.85
CA ALA A 40 -4.30 1.42 -0.64
C ALA A 40 -3.06 0.73 -0.09
N VAL A 41 -2.83 0.87 1.21
CA VAL A 41 -1.75 0.20 1.93
C VAL A 41 -2.34 -0.81 2.91
N TYR A 42 -2.02 -2.08 2.79
CA TYR A 42 -2.59 -3.12 3.64
C TYR A 42 -1.69 -4.34 3.81
N LEU A 43 -1.94 -5.12 4.86
CA LEU A 43 -1.22 -6.36 5.17
C LEU A 43 -2.15 -7.55 4.95
N THR A 44 -1.65 -8.61 4.30
CA THR A 44 -2.32 -9.93 4.26
C THR A 44 -1.41 -11.02 4.82
N ASP A 45 -1.99 -12.18 5.11
CA ASP A 45 -1.26 -13.39 5.48
C ASP A 45 -0.32 -13.19 6.68
N ALA A 46 -0.76 -12.37 7.64
CA ALA A 46 0.00 -12.12 8.86
C ALA A 46 -0.04 -13.34 9.77
N GLU A 47 1.07 -14.05 9.88
CA GLU A 47 1.21 -15.28 10.64
C GLU A 47 2.48 -15.30 11.49
N TYR A 48 2.40 -15.96 12.64
CA TYR A 48 3.56 -16.30 13.45
C TYR A 48 4.34 -17.40 12.74
N THR A 49 5.64 -17.19 12.50
CA THR A 49 6.43 -18.15 11.72
C THR A 49 6.83 -19.36 12.55
N GLY A 50 7.09 -19.20 13.84
CA GLY A 50 7.52 -20.28 14.74
C GLY A 50 8.82 -20.98 14.31
N GLU A 51 9.60 -20.36 13.41
CA GLU A 51 10.81 -20.94 12.84
C GLU A 51 11.97 -20.95 13.85
N GLU A 52 11.96 -20.02 14.81
CA GLU A 52 12.95 -19.89 15.87
C GLU A 52 12.28 -20.02 17.24
N LEU A 53 12.75 -20.96 18.05
CA LEU A 53 12.15 -21.30 19.36
C LEU A 53 12.21 -20.19 20.41
N ASP A 54 13.09 -19.21 20.23
CA ASP A 54 13.29 -18.07 21.14
C ASP A 54 13.05 -16.73 20.42
N ALA A 55 12.30 -16.75 19.31
CA ALA A 55 11.93 -15.54 18.60
C ALA A 55 10.41 -15.46 18.37
N ASP A 56 9.87 -14.28 18.64
CA ASP A 56 8.49 -13.92 18.32
C ASP A 56 8.40 -13.37 16.88
N THR A 57 8.89 -14.14 15.90
CA THR A 57 8.95 -13.72 14.50
C THR A 57 7.61 -13.87 13.81
N TRP A 58 7.17 -12.79 13.16
CA TRP A 58 5.95 -12.76 12.34
C TRP A 58 6.30 -12.46 10.89
N ARG A 59 5.50 -12.98 9.96
CA ARG A 59 5.60 -12.73 8.53
C ARG A 59 4.24 -12.27 8.01
N ALA A 60 4.24 -11.35 7.06
CA ALA A 60 3.05 -10.86 6.38
C ALA A 60 3.43 -10.35 4.99
N THR A 61 2.47 -10.25 4.09
CA THR A 61 2.64 -9.57 2.79
C THR A 61 2.14 -8.14 2.90
N LEU A 62 3.00 -7.16 2.60
CA LEU A 62 2.64 -5.75 2.50
C LEU A 62 2.25 -5.41 1.06
N HIS A 63 1.04 -4.90 0.89
CA HIS A 63 0.48 -4.47 -0.37
C HIS A 63 0.43 -2.95 -0.43
N ILE A 64 0.83 -2.41 -1.59
CA ILE A 64 0.63 -1.02 -1.99
C ILE A 64 -0.04 -1.10 -3.36
N GLU A 65 -1.36 -0.93 -3.40
CA GLU A 65 -2.15 -1.05 -4.62
C GLU A 65 -2.57 0.34 -5.12
N VAL A 66 -2.31 0.63 -6.40
CA VAL A 66 -2.80 1.83 -7.08
C VAL A 66 -4.07 1.48 -7.85
N PHE A 67 -5.10 2.30 -7.71
CA PHE A 67 -6.37 2.16 -8.41
C PHE A 67 -6.61 3.40 -9.26
N LEU A 68 -6.97 3.15 -10.52
CA LEU A 68 -7.35 4.15 -11.51
C LEU A 68 -8.72 3.76 -12.10
N PRO A 69 -9.41 4.68 -12.79
CA PRO A 69 -10.64 4.36 -13.50
C PRO A 69 -10.44 3.20 -14.48
N ALA A 70 -11.41 2.29 -14.57
CA ALA A 70 -11.26 1.03 -15.31
C ALA A 70 -10.99 1.18 -16.82
N GLN A 71 -11.21 2.37 -17.40
CA GLN A 71 -10.94 2.65 -18.81
C GLN A 71 -9.48 3.05 -19.08
N VAL A 72 -8.71 3.29 -18.03
CA VAL A 72 -7.29 3.69 -18.11
C VAL A 72 -6.43 2.47 -18.49
N PRO A 73 -5.50 2.60 -19.44
CA PRO A 73 -4.61 1.50 -19.82
C PRO A 73 -3.59 1.18 -18.74
N ASP A 74 -3.16 -0.08 -18.67
CA ASP A 74 -2.16 -0.58 -17.70
C ASP A 74 -0.86 0.24 -17.71
N SER A 75 -0.45 0.79 -18.87
CA SER A 75 0.75 1.64 -18.96
C SER A 75 0.69 2.89 -18.07
N GLU A 76 -0.51 3.39 -17.76
CA GLU A 76 -0.68 4.53 -16.86
C GLU A 76 -0.55 4.09 -15.39
N LEU A 77 -0.99 2.87 -15.05
CA LEU A 77 -0.70 2.25 -13.74
C LEU A 77 0.81 2.07 -13.56
N ASP A 78 1.49 1.55 -14.56
CA ASP A 78 2.96 1.38 -14.53
C ASP A 78 3.66 2.72 -14.32
N GLN A 79 3.25 3.76 -15.05
CA GLN A 79 3.80 5.11 -14.88
C GLN A 79 3.56 5.65 -13.46
N TRP A 80 2.39 5.41 -12.87
CA TRP A 80 2.10 5.78 -11.49
C TRP A 80 3.04 5.08 -10.50
N MET A 81 3.21 3.77 -10.66
CA MET A 81 4.11 2.99 -9.82
C MET A 81 5.55 3.49 -9.91
N GLU A 82 6.07 3.70 -11.13
CA GLU A 82 7.45 4.12 -11.36
C GLU A 82 7.75 5.55 -10.91
N SER A 83 6.81 6.46 -11.09
CA SER A 83 7.04 7.88 -10.82
C SER A 83 6.76 8.29 -9.37
N ARG A 84 5.85 7.60 -8.68
CA ARG A 84 5.35 8.03 -7.36
C ARG A 84 5.55 6.99 -6.27
N ILE A 85 5.32 5.71 -6.57
CA ILE A 85 5.33 4.66 -5.54
C ILE A 85 6.71 4.10 -5.28
N TYR A 86 7.38 3.57 -6.31
CA TYR A 86 8.71 2.98 -6.15
C TYR A 86 9.77 3.93 -5.57
N PRO A 87 9.82 5.23 -5.94
CA PRO A 87 10.75 6.17 -5.35
C PRO A 87 10.55 6.38 -3.84
N ALA A 88 9.32 6.25 -3.34
CA ALA A 88 9.01 6.40 -1.92
C ALA A 88 9.43 5.17 -1.08
N MET A 89 9.75 4.04 -1.72
CA MET A 89 10.10 2.77 -1.07
C MET A 89 11.62 2.53 -0.97
N THR A 90 12.43 3.50 -1.39
CA THR A 90 13.90 3.49 -1.29
C THR A 90 14.40 4.19 -0.03
#